data_AF-A0AAD8Y3W7-F1
#
_entry.id   AF-A0AAD8Y3W7-F1
#
_cell.length_a   1.000
_cell.length_b   1.000
_cell.length_c   1.000
_cell.angle_alpha   90.00
_cell.angle_beta   90.00
_cell.angle_gamma   90.00
#
_symmetry.space_group_name_H-M   'P 1'
#
loop_
_entity.id
_entity.type
_entity.pdbx_description
1 polymer ?
#
loop_
_entity_poly.entity_id
_entity_poly.type
_entity_poly.pdbx_seq_one_letter_code
_entity_poly.pdbx_strand_id
1 'polypeptide(L)'
;MMYKNAKMRPFIAPLTTTLLYHATTVVDAFSPGSNETPFSLSAYQKARAKQTSNSMDASRFHFQILFVDNTNFHARIAEGMMARIAEYNDALFTLFPYSATIESSDNAPMDSCAPEEALTICDYLGLCSTTCSEDGTSFNLQNDLDQYDLIIAVDDEIQNLILRSLPTTTTEDDGYEHKCRSLSEFLSVNFCGVENSEELTQQMIQDMIEPGMWEKARPYYDAAKALFDSSSSDDDEGRSRGDIFSESKSSDVYNPRMVLTENGAAIPNQSGWPLVEAAMLVACAGITRFCLDTFDAQFDEAFAQLLGTHFYRLDQIISVDDADDQLRLGSLSVTGYFSPKERHARIVRHFEELRSKFETE
;
A
#
# COMPACT_ATOMS: atom_id res chain seq x y z
N MET A 1 6.63 7.82 -20.28
CA MET A 1 7.74 6.93 -19.87
C MET A 1 7.04 5.63 -19.46
N MET A 2 6.92 4.68 -20.40
CA MET A 2 6.10 3.48 -20.21
C MET A 2 6.95 2.42 -19.50
N TYR A 3 6.45 1.86 -18.39
CA TYR A 3 6.94 0.58 -17.86
C TYR A 3 6.82 -0.45 -18.98
N LYS A 4 7.94 -0.69 -19.67
CA LYS A 4 8.03 -1.64 -20.77
C LYS A 4 8.23 -3.04 -20.18
N ASN A 5 7.21 -3.87 -20.35
CA ASN A 5 7.27 -5.34 -20.32
C ASN A 5 7.53 -6.00 -18.95
N ALA A 6 6.58 -5.95 -18.03
CA ALA A 6 6.38 -7.04 -17.09
C ALA A 6 5.61 -8.17 -17.81
N LYS A 7 6.31 -8.99 -18.60
CA LYS A 7 5.70 -10.17 -19.25
C LYS A 7 5.65 -11.31 -18.22
N MET A 8 4.86 -11.16 -17.16
CA MET A 8 4.57 -12.27 -16.24
C MET A 8 3.68 -13.30 -16.95
N ARG A 9 4.13 -14.55 -16.97
CA ARG A 9 3.28 -15.71 -17.32
C ARG A 9 2.92 -16.41 -16.01
N PRO A 10 1.64 -16.63 -15.69
CA PRO A 10 1.31 -17.36 -14.48
C PRO A 10 1.60 -18.85 -14.70
N PHE A 11 2.53 -19.39 -13.94
CA PHE A 11 2.61 -20.82 -13.65
C PHE A 11 2.71 -20.95 -12.14
N ILE A 12 1.55 -21.06 -11.47
CA ILE A 12 1.46 -21.20 -10.02
C ILE A 12 1.45 -22.70 -9.72
N ALA A 13 2.55 -23.20 -9.16
CA ALA A 13 2.57 -24.45 -8.41
C ALA A 13 2.80 -24.08 -6.93
N PRO A 14 1.92 -24.49 -5.99
CA PRO A 14 2.14 -24.23 -4.58
C PRO A 14 3.28 -25.12 -4.08
N LEU A 15 4.41 -24.51 -3.72
CA LEU A 15 5.51 -25.15 -3.01
C LEU A 15 5.64 -24.48 -1.65
N THR A 16 5.20 -25.16 -0.60
CA THR A 16 5.46 -24.80 0.80
C THR A 16 6.94 -25.03 1.09
N THR A 17 7.75 -23.99 0.91
CA THR A 17 9.10 -23.92 1.45
C THR A 17 9.04 -23.03 2.68
N THR A 18 9.29 -23.60 3.86
CA THR A 18 9.42 -22.85 5.11
C THR A 18 10.74 -22.08 5.07
N LEU A 19 10.71 -20.84 4.57
CA LEU A 19 11.80 -19.89 4.77
C LEU A 19 11.77 -19.48 6.25
N LEU A 20 12.78 -19.91 7.01
CA LEU A 20 13.03 -19.42 8.35
C LEU A 20 13.53 -17.97 8.25
N TYR A 21 12.60 -17.03 8.24
CA TYR A 21 12.90 -15.60 8.39
C TYR A 21 13.41 -15.36 9.82
N HIS A 22 14.71 -15.13 9.96
CA HIS A 22 15.28 -14.45 11.12
C HIS A 22 15.68 -13.05 10.69
N ALA A 23 14.68 -12.16 10.62
CA ALA A 23 14.92 -10.74 10.51
C ALA A 23 15.37 -10.21 11.88
N THR A 24 16.68 -10.15 12.11
CA THR A 24 17.23 -9.33 13.21
C THR A 24 17.15 -7.87 12.80
N THR A 25 16.00 -7.25 12.98
CA THR A 25 15.83 -5.80 12.83
C THR A 25 16.21 -5.11 14.13
N VAL A 26 17.35 -4.43 14.13
CA VAL A 26 17.61 -3.35 15.09
C VAL A 26 16.73 -2.18 14.64
N VAL A 27 15.50 -2.14 15.16
CA VAL A 27 14.70 -0.92 15.09
C VAL A 27 15.38 0.02 16.08
N ASP A 28 16.11 1.03 15.58
CA ASP A 28 16.46 2.21 16.37
C ASP A 28 15.14 2.97 16.63
N ALA A 29 14.30 2.37 17.48
CA ALA A 29 13.10 2.97 17.99
C ALA A 29 13.55 4.21 18.77
N PHE A 30 12.95 5.36 18.43
CA PHE A 30 13.12 6.64 19.11
C PHE A 30 13.36 6.43 20.60
N SER A 31 14.63 6.46 21.01
CA SER A 31 14.97 6.45 22.43
C SER A 31 14.51 7.81 22.97
N PRO A 32 13.54 7.87 23.89
CA PRO A 32 12.91 9.13 24.30
C PRO A 32 13.80 9.96 25.26
N GLY A 33 15.10 10.07 24.96
CA GLY A 33 16.12 10.59 25.88
C GLY A 33 17.13 11.60 25.33
N SER A 34 17.21 11.86 24.01
CA SER A 34 18.11 12.91 23.48
C SER A 34 17.31 14.12 22.98
N ASN A 35 17.26 15.16 23.81
CA ASN A 35 16.52 16.42 23.58
C ASN A 35 17.08 17.31 22.45
N GLU A 36 17.85 16.80 21.49
CA GLU A 36 18.60 17.63 20.54
C GLU A 36 18.10 17.60 19.09
N THR A 37 17.17 16.72 18.73
CA THR A 37 16.58 16.71 17.37
C THR A 37 15.07 16.99 17.41
N PRO A 38 14.58 17.98 16.64
CA PRO A 38 13.14 18.24 16.55
C PRO A 38 12.42 17.03 15.95
N PHE A 39 11.20 16.75 16.43
CA PHE A 39 10.35 15.69 15.89
C PHE A 39 10.11 15.93 14.39
N SER A 40 10.51 14.96 13.57
CA SER A 40 10.29 15.00 12.12
C SER A 40 9.12 14.10 11.75
N LEU A 41 8.01 14.72 11.33
CA LEU A 41 6.82 13.99 10.88
C LEU A 41 7.15 13.04 9.71
N SER A 42 8.04 13.44 8.80
CA SER A 42 8.46 12.59 7.68
C SER A 42 9.29 11.39 8.14
N ALA A 43 10.15 11.56 9.14
CA ALA A 43 10.90 10.44 9.73
C ALA A 43 9.96 9.47 10.45
N TYR A 44 8.96 9.98 11.17
CA TYR A 44 7.94 9.17 11.82
C TYR A 44 7.11 8.37 10.79
N GLN A 45 6.64 9.01 9.72
CA GLN A 45 5.92 8.35 8.63
C GLN A 45 6.75 7.23 7.99
N LYS A 46 8.04 7.49 7.71
CA LYS A 46 8.96 6.47 7.16
C LYS A 46 9.17 5.31 8.12
N ALA A 47 9.36 5.57 9.41
CA ALA A 47 9.52 4.52 10.41
C ALA A 47 8.27 3.61 10.48
N ARG A 48 7.06 4.19 10.46
CA ARG A 48 5.80 3.43 10.43
C ARG A 48 5.63 2.66 9.14
N ALA A 49 5.91 3.26 7.99
CA ALA A 49 5.88 2.58 6.71
C ALA A 49 6.84 1.37 6.70
N LYS A 50 8.06 1.53 7.24
CA LYS A 50 9.06 0.46 7.32
C LYS A 50 8.63 -0.67 8.24
N GLN A 51 8.02 -0.34 9.38
CA GLN A 51 7.44 -1.35 10.27
C GLN A 51 6.33 -2.14 9.57
N THR A 52 5.52 -1.47 8.75
CA THR A 52 4.45 -2.09 7.95
C THR A 52 5.05 -3.03 6.90
N SER A 53 6.00 -2.55 6.09
CA SER A 53 6.58 -3.34 5.00
C SER A 53 7.31 -4.58 5.53
N ASN A 54 7.96 -4.48 6.69
CA ASN A 54 8.61 -5.62 7.35
C ASN A 54 7.62 -6.69 7.86
N SER A 55 6.37 -6.31 8.11
CA SER A 55 5.34 -7.23 8.62
C SER A 55 4.54 -7.95 7.55
N MET A 56 4.62 -7.46 6.31
CA MET A 56 3.95 -8.08 5.18
C MET A 56 4.74 -9.30 4.69
N ASP A 57 4.07 -10.35 4.21
CA ASP A 57 4.74 -11.56 3.72
C ASP A 57 4.58 -11.74 2.21
N ALA A 58 5.56 -11.25 1.44
CA ALA A 58 5.55 -11.37 -0.03
C ALA A 58 5.85 -12.80 -0.52
N SER A 59 6.22 -13.73 0.37
CA SER A 59 6.54 -15.12 -0.02
C SER A 59 5.34 -15.85 -0.62
N ARG A 60 4.12 -15.38 -0.32
CA ARG A 60 2.87 -15.88 -0.89
C ARG A 60 2.58 -15.40 -2.32
N PHE A 61 3.44 -14.53 -2.88
CA PHE A 61 3.25 -13.88 -4.18
C PHE A 61 1.98 -13.03 -4.29
N HIS A 62 1.32 -12.75 -3.16
CA HIS A 62 0.21 -11.84 -3.11
C HIS A 62 0.08 -11.18 -1.74
N PHE A 63 -0.62 -10.05 -1.70
CA PHE A 63 -1.07 -9.38 -0.49
C PHE A 63 -2.58 -9.30 -0.45
N GLN A 64 -3.15 -9.66 0.71
CA GLN A 64 -4.56 -9.51 1.05
C GLN A 64 -4.74 -8.20 1.82
N ILE A 65 -5.54 -7.29 1.26
CA ILE A 65 -5.64 -5.92 1.74
C ILE A 65 -7.10 -5.65 2.08
N LEU A 66 -7.40 -5.34 3.34
CA LEU A 66 -8.76 -5.11 3.80
C LEU A 66 -9.02 -3.63 4.05
N PHE A 67 -9.97 -3.04 3.33
CA PHE A 67 -10.52 -1.73 3.65
C PHE A 67 -11.64 -1.88 4.68
N VAL A 68 -11.59 -1.13 5.77
CA VAL A 68 -12.56 -1.20 6.87
C VAL A 68 -13.21 0.15 7.07
N ASP A 69 -14.54 0.13 7.10
CA ASP A 69 -15.42 1.29 7.34
C ASP A 69 -16.57 0.87 8.30
N ASN A 70 -17.36 1.82 8.79
CA ASN A 70 -18.52 1.58 9.65
C ASN A 70 -19.79 1.19 8.88
N THR A 71 -19.89 1.51 7.60
CA THR A 71 -21.09 1.30 6.77
C THR A 71 -20.80 0.53 5.48
N ASN A 72 -19.55 0.14 5.29
CA ASN A 72 -19.01 -0.39 4.02
C ASN A 72 -19.15 0.56 2.82
N PHE A 73 -19.53 1.82 3.01
CA PHE A 73 -19.75 2.74 1.90
C PHE A 73 -18.42 3.09 1.22
N HIS A 74 -17.49 3.69 1.97
CA HIS A 74 -16.21 4.11 1.40
C HIS A 74 -15.26 2.94 1.25
N ALA A 75 -15.31 1.94 2.14
CA ALA A 75 -14.47 0.73 2.00
C ALA A 75 -14.73 0.03 0.67
N ARG A 76 -16.00 -0.11 0.26
CA ARG A 76 -16.36 -0.74 -1.02
C ARG A 76 -15.86 0.06 -2.23
N ILE A 77 -15.97 1.39 -2.15
CA ILE A 77 -15.45 2.28 -3.20
C ILE A 77 -13.92 2.16 -3.29
N ALA A 78 -13.20 2.15 -2.16
CA ALA A 78 -11.75 1.99 -2.10
C ALA A 78 -11.28 0.65 -2.68
N GLU A 79 -11.99 -0.44 -2.36
CA GLU A 79 -11.74 -1.76 -2.93
C GLU A 79 -11.82 -1.73 -4.46
N GLY A 80 -12.90 -1.17 -5.02
CA GLY A 80 -13.09 -1.04 -6.46
C GLY A 80 -12.01 -0.17 -7.13
N MET A 81 -11.61 0.94 -6.49
CA MET A 81 -10.54 1.81 -6.97
C MET A 81 -9.19 1.09 -6.98
N MET A 82 -8.85 0.42 -5.88
CA MET A 82 -7.59 -0.31 -5.77
C MET A 82 -7.53 -1.47 -6.78
N ALA A 83 -8.62 -2.21 -6.97
CA ALA A 83 -8.69 -3.27 -7.98
C ALA A 83 -8.44 -2.73 -9.39
N ARG A 84 -9.04 -1.57 -9.73
CA ARG A 84 -8.85 -0.94 -11.04
C ARG A 84 -7.43 -0.42 -11.22
N ILE A 85 -6.82 0.17 -10.19
CA ILE A 85 -5.42 0.58 -10.20
C ILE A 85 -4.51 -0.65 -10.34
N ALA A 86 -4.77 -1.73 -9.62
CA ALA A 86 -3.99 -2.96 -9.73
C ALA A 86 -4.07 -3.55 -11.14
N GLU A 87 -5.24 -3.55 -11.78
CA GLU A 87 -5.41 -3.93 -13.20
C GLU A 87 -4.56 -3.09 -14.14
N TYR A 88 -4.61 -1.76 -13.99
CA TYR A 88 -3.83 -0.86 -14.84
C TYR A 88 -2.32 -1.06 -14.69
N ASN A 89 -1.84 -1.47 -13.52
CA ASN A 89 -0.43 -1.71 -13.21
C ASN A 89 0.00 -3.18 -13.33
N ASP A 90 -0.79 -4.04 -13.99
CA ASP A 90 -0.52 -5.49 -14.14
C ASP A 90 -0.33 -6.24 -12.80
N ALA A 91 -0.97 -5.76 -11.73
CA ALA A 91 -0.81 -6.24 -10.35
C ALA A 91 -2.03 -7.01 -9.80
N LEU A 92 -3.01 -7.38 -10.65
CA LEU A 92 -4.23 -8.09 -10.23
C LEU A 92 -4.01 -9.44 -9.54
N PHE A 93 -2.89 -10.11 -9.85
CA PHE A 93 -2.54 -11.39 -9.23
C PHE A 93 -1.64 -11.23 -8.01
N THR A 94 -1.27 -10.00 -7.67
CA THR A 94 -0.40 -9.66 -6.55
C THR A 94 -1.19 -8.94 -5.46
N LEU A 95 -2.17 -8.11 -5.81
CA LEU A 95 -2.91 -7.30 -4.86
C LEU A 95 -4.39 -7.72 -4.86
N PHE A 96 -4.87 -8.19 -3.70
CA PHE A 96 -6.24 -8.65 -3.51
C PHE A 96 -6.93 -7.73 -2.50
N PRO A 97 -7.56 -6.63 -2.98
CA PRO A 97 -8.33 -5.75 -2.13
C PRO A 97 -9.67 -6.41 -1.75
N TYR A 98 -10.08 -6.19 -0.52
CA TYR A 98 -11.36 -6.57 0.06
C TYR A 98 -11.93 -5.40 0.86
N SER A 99 -13.24 -5.37 1.08
CA SER A 99 -13.88 -4.41 1.97
C SER A 99 -14.75 -5.10 3.02
N ALA A 100 -14.79 -4.53 4.20
CA ALA A 100 -15.62 -5.02 5.30
C ALA A 100 -16.17 -3.89 6.17
N THR A 101 -17.26 -4.22 6.86
CA THR A 101 -17.79 -3.39 7.94
C THR A 101 -17.26 -3.86 9.28
N ILE A 102 -16.81 -2.94 10.13
CA ILE A 102 -16.42 -3.32 11.49
C ILE A 102 -17.63 -3.73 12.35
N GLU A 103 -17.63 -4.97 12.85
CA GLU A 103 -18.80 -5.57 13.55
C GLU A 103 -19.19 -4.80 14.82
N SER A 104 -18.22 -4.19 15.49
CA SER A 104 -18.43 -3.43 16.73
C SER A 104 -18.91 -1.99 16.53
N SER A 105 -19.17 -1.55 15.30
CA SER A 105 -19.74 -0.22 15.06
C SER A 105 -21.24 -0.19 15.28
N ASP A 106 -21.73 0.83 15.98
CA ASP A 106 -23.17 1.10 16.11
C ASP A 106 -23.85 1.40 14.77
N ASN A 107 -23.06 1.75 13.74
CA ASN A 107 -23.55 2.07 12.39
C ASN A 107 -23.47 0.89 11.41
N ALA A 108 -22.99 -0.28 11.86
CA ALA A 108 -22.83 -1.44 10.98
C ALA A 108 -24.19 -1.92 10.45
N PRO A 109 -24.34 -2.14 9.11
CA PRO A 109 -25.55 -2.72 8.56
C PRO A 109 -25.68 -4.18 9.01
N MET A 110 -26.93 -4.64 9.21
CA MET A 110 -27.18 -5.99 9.74
C MET A 110 -26.65 -7.12 8.83
N ASP A 111 -26.54 -6.87 7.53
CA ASP A 111 -26.02 -7.82 6.54
C ASP A 111 -24.61 -7.46 6.06
N SER A 112 -23.98 -6.42 6.62
CA SER A 112 -22.67 -5.88 6.22
C SER A 112 -22.56 -5.41 4.76
N CYS A 113 -23.65 -5.46 3.99
CA CYS A 113 -23.68 -5.14 2.57
C CYS A 113 -23.35 -3.67 2.33
N ALA A 114 -22.71 -3.40 1.19
CA ALA A 114 -22.53 -2.03 0.75
C ALA A 114 -23.90 -1.43 0.38
N PRO A 115 -24.18 -0.18 0.78
CA PRO A 115 -25.41 0.50 0.39
C PRO A 115 -25.48 0.73 -1.13
N GLU A 116 -26.69 0.78 -1.70
CA GLU A 116 -26.91 0.92 -3.16
C GLU A 116 -26.25 2.18 -3.75
N GLU A 117 -26.13 3.23 -2.95
CA GLU A 117 -25.45 4.47 -3.31
C GLU A 117 -23.96 4.25 -3.60
N ALA A 118 -23.28 3.40 -2.81
CA ALA A 118 -21.87 3.07 -3.04
C ALA A 118 -21.71 2.29 -4.36
N LEU A 119 -22.62 1.36 -4.65
CA LEU A 119 -22.64 0.60 -5.91
C LEU A 119 -22.85 1.52 -7.12
N THR A 120 -23.76 2.49 -6.98
CA THR A 120 -24.03 3.49 -8.03
C THR A 120 -22.78 4.33 -8.32
N ILE A 121 -22.02 4.69 -7.29
CA ILE A 121 -20.74 5.40 -7.45
C ILE A 121 -19.72 4.50 -8.14
N CYS A 122 -19.56 3.24 -7.71
CA CYS A 122 -18.66 2.30 -8.37
C CYS A 122 -18.96 2.15 -9.86
N ASP A 123 -20.23 1.96 -10.22
CA ASP A 123 -20.68 1.88 -11.61
C ASP A 123 -20.39 3.17 -12.39
N TYR A 124 -20.68 4.33 -11.77
CA TYR A 124 -20.44 5.64 -12.37
C TYR A 124 -18.96 5.90 -12.66
N LEU A 125 -18.10 5.50 -11.72
CA LEU A 125 -16.64 5.64 -11.84
C LEU A 125 -16.02 4.58 -12.76
N GLY A 126 -16.80 3.59 -13.19
CA GLY A 126 -16.32 2.46 -14.01
C GLY A 126 -15.42 1.51 -13.24
N LEU A 127 -15.64 1.38 -11.93
CA LEU A 127 -14.94 0.41 -11.09
C LEU A 127 -15.47 -1.01 -11.37
N CYS A 128 -14.66 -2.03 -11.11
CA CYS A 128 -14.98 -3.41 -11.48
C CYS A 128 -16.29 -3.88 -10.82
N SER A 129 -17.32 -4.14 -11.63
CA SER A 129 -18.67 -4.45 -11.14
C SER A 129 -18.79 -5.80 -10.42
N THR A 130 -17.87 -6.74 -10.68
CA THR A 130 -17.95 -8.08 -10.09
C THR A 130 -17.68 -8.06 -8.60
N THR A 131 -16.69 -7.30 -8.12
CA THR A 131 -16.35 -7.23 -6.69
C THR A 131 -17.25 -6.24 -5.96
N CYS A 132 -17.67 -5.16 -6.65
CA CYS A 132 -18.53 -4.16 -6.04
C CYS A 132 -19.88 -4.74 -5.59
N SER A 133 -20.42 -5.72 -6.32
CA SER A 133 -21.73 -6.33 -6.06
C SER A 133 -21.69 -7.57 -5.17
N GLU A 134 -20.52 -7.94 -4.63
CA GLU A 134 -20.41 -9.06 -3.69
C GLU A 134 -21.07 -8.72 -2.35
N ASP A 135 -21.57 -9.76 -1.68
CA ASP A 135 -22.13 -9.64 -0.34
C ASP A 135 -21.11 -8.97 0.58
N GLY A 136 -21.62 -8.16 1.50
CA GLY A 136 -20.79 -7.51 2.50
C GLY A 136 -20.13 -8.52 3.44
N THR A 137 -18.92 -8.20 3.89
CA THR A 137 -18.25 -8.97 4.93
C THR A 137 -18.19 -8.17 6.22
N SER A 138 -18.45 -8.83 7.35
CA SER A 138 -18.23 -8.27 8.68
C SER A 138 -16.77 -8.54 9.08
N PHE A 139 -16.07 -7.52 9.55
CA PHE A 139 -14.71 -7.65 10.06
C PHE A 139 -14.74 -7.94 11.56
N ASN A 140 -14.29 -9.15 11.92
CA ASN A 140 -14.12 -9.60 13.28
C ASN A 140 -12.64 -9.62 13.67
N LEU A 141 -12.27 -8.71 14.58
CA LEU A 141 -10.90 -8.52 15.03
C LEU A 141 -10.23 -9.78 15.61
N GLN A 142 -10.97 -10.76 16.12
CA GLN A 142 -10.35 -11.96 16.71
C GLN A 142 -10.00 -13.01 15.65
N ASN A 143 -10.76 -13.07 14.55
CA ASN A 143 -10.65 -14.14 13.57
C ASN A 143 -9.95 -13.70 12.27
N ASP A 144 -9.96 -12.40 11.98
CA ASP A 144 -9.62 -11.91 10.63
C ASP A 144 -8.23 -11.25 10.56
N LEU A 145 -7.61 -10.88 11.69
CA LEU A 145 -6.30 -10.21 11.70
C LEU A 145 -5.16 -11.02 11.05
N ASP A 146 -5.26 -12.34 11.08
CA ASP A 146 -4.27 -13.25 10.46
C ASP A 146 -4.50 -13.46 8.96
N GLN A 147 -5.71 -13.18 8.48
CA GLN A 147 -6.05 -13.40 7.07
C GLN A 147 -5.40 -12.33 6.18
N TYR A 148 -5.39 -11.09 6.66
CA TYR A 148 -4.93 -9.94 5.89
C TYR A 148 -3.48 -9.56 6.19
N ASP A 149 -2.75 -9.14 5.14
CA ASP A 149 -1.40 -8.56 5.26
C ASP A 149 -1.48 -7.10 5.70
N LEU A 150 -2.50 -6.38 5.24
CA LEU A 150 -2.68 -4.96 5.46
C LEU A 150 -4.15 -4.64 5.70
N ILE A 151 -4.43 -3.89 6.76
CA ILE A 151 -5.77 -3.43 7.14
C ILE A 151 -5.78 -1.91 7.06
N ILE A 152 -6.62 -1.38 6.19
CA ILE A 152 -6.77 0.04 5.91
C ILE A 152 -8.07 0.53 6.52
N ALA A 153 -7.96 1.25 7.63
CA ALA A 153 -9.08 2.02 8.15
C ALA A 153 -9.33 3.23 7.25
N VAL A 154 -10.57 3.38 6.78
CA VAL A 154 -10.90 4.47 5.85
C VAL A 154 -10.87 5.84 6.54
N ASP A 155 -11.22 5.90 7.83
CA ASP A 155 -11.15 7.10 8.67
C ASP A 155 -10.44 6.84 10.01
N ASP A 156 -10.11 7.92 10.71
CA ASP A 156 -9.40 7.88 11.99
C ASP A 156 -10.25 7.29 13.13
N GLU A 157 -11.59 7.40 13.09
CA GLU A 157 -12.46 6.81 14.11
C GLU A 157 -12.39 5.29 14.07
N ILE A 158 -12.45 4.71 12.86
CA ILE A 158 -12.32 3.28 12.61
C ILE A 158 -10.91 2.81 12.95
N GLN A 159 -9.86 3.56 12.59
CA GLN A 159 -8.49 3.22 12.97
C GLN A 159 -8.36 3.13 14.49
N ASN A 160 -8.84 4.16 15.20
CA ASN A 160 -8.80 4.20 16.66
C ASN A 160 -9.60 3.06 17.28
N LEU A 161 -10.75 2.71 16.70
CA LEU A 161 -11.58 1.62 17.18
C LEU A 161 -10.88 0.26 17.02
N ILE A 162 -10.25 0.01 15.86
CA ILE A 162 -9.46 -1.20 15.61
C ILE A 162 -8.30 -1.27 16.61
N LEU A 163 -7.46 -0.22 16.68
CA LEU A 163 -6.26 -0.21 17.53
C LEU A 163 -6.58 -0.40 19.02
N ARG A 164 -7.67 0.20 19.53
CA ARG A 164 -8.10 0.02 20.92
C ARG A 164 -8.63 -1.37 21.23
N SER A 165 -9.06 -2.08 20.20
CA SER A 165 -9.65 -3.42 20.31
C SER A 165 -8.65 -4.53 20.03
N LEU A 166 -7.42 -4.19 19.62
CA LEU A 166 -6.34 -5.16 19.48
C LEU A 166 -5.98 -5.76 20.85
N PRO A 167 -5.67 -7.07 20.89
CA PRO A 167 -5.22 -7.70 22.12
C PRO A 167 -3.92 -7.04 22.59
N THR A 168 -3.86 -6.66 23.87
CA THR A 168 -2.62 -6.20 24.50
C THR A 168 -1.70 -7.41 24.71
N THR A 169 -1.05 -7.88 23.66
CA THR A 169 -0.05 -8.93 23.76
C THR A 169 1.19 -8.34 24.45
N THR A 170 1.65 -9.01 25.51
CA THR A 170 2.81 -8.57 26.32
C THR A 170 4.15 -8.95 25.69
N THR A 171 4.14 -9.62 24.54
CA THR A 171 5.34 -9.97 23.78
C THR A 171 5.60 -8.89 22.73
N GLU A 172 6.75 -8.22 22.85
CA GLU A 172 7.09 -6.99 22.11
C GLU A 172 7.11 -7.17 20.57
N ASP A 173 7.09 -8.40 20.04
CA ASP A 173 7.26 -8.70 18.61
C ASP A 173 5.98 -9.10 17.84
N ASP A 174 4.84 -9.36 18.50
CA ASP A 174 3.66 -9.99 17.84
C ASP A 174 2.41 -9.08 17.75
N GLY A 175 2.54 -7.76 17.87
CA GLY A 175 1.39 -6.85 17.87
C GLY A 175 0.87 -6.53 16.46
N TYR A 176 -0.43 -6.69 16.17
CA TYR A 176 -1.05 -6.35 14.87
C TYR A 176 -1.13 -4.85 14.54
N GLU A 177 -0.65 -3.98 15.43
CA GLU A 177 -0.68 -2.52 15.25
C GLU A 177 0.02 -2.08 13.96
N HIS A 178 1.04 -2.83 13.51
CA HIS A 178 1.76 -2.52 12.29
C HIS A 178 0.97 -2.84 11.00
N LYS A 179 -0.03 -3.73 11.08
CA LYS A 179 -0.88 -4.07 9.93
C LYS A 179 -2.02 -3.06 9.73
N CYS A 180 -2.43 -2.36 10.80
CA CYS A 180 -3.51 -1.39 10.74
C CYS A 180 -2.99 0.01 10.37
N ARG A 181 -3.45 0.56 9.26
CA ARG A 181 -3.07 1.90 8.76
C ARG A 181 -4.30 2.71 8.39
N SER A 182 -4.19 4.04 8.49
CA SER A 182 -5.23 4.94 7.99
C SER A 182 -5.02 5.16 6.50
N LEU A 183 -6.10 5.24 5.73
CA LEU A 183 -6.07 5.51 4.29
C LEU A 183 -5.31 6.82 3.99
N SER A 184 -5.43 7.83 4.86
CA SER A 184 -4.78 9.13 4.73
C SER A 184 -3.24 9.05 4.78
N GLU A 185 -2.67 8.03 5.40
CA GLU A 185 -1.21 7.85 5.48
C GLU A 185 -0.60 7.66 4.07
N PHE A 186 -1.34 7.04 3.16
CA PHE A 186 -0.93 6.75 1.78
C PHE A 186 -1.08 7.92 0.81
N LEU A 187 -1.58 9.07 1.28
CA LEU A 187 -1.46 10.33 0.55
C LEU A 187 -0.03 10.89 0.63
N SER A 188 0.75 10.46 1.63
CA SER A 188 2.13 10.91 1.82
C SER A 188 3.11 10.12 0.96
N VAL A 189 3.85 10.83 0.11
CA VAL A 189 4.96 10.29 -0.67
C VAL A 189 6.04 9.68 0.24
N ASN A 190 6.25 10.24 1.43
CA ASN A 190 7.22 9.71 2.40
C ASN A 190 6.82 8.34 2.93
N PHE A 191 5.52 8.08 3.07
CA PHE A 191 5.02 6.79 3.52
C PHE A 191 5.13 5.75 2.40
N CYS A 192 4.71 6.12 1.18
CA CYS A 192 4.69 5.20 0.05
C CYS A 192 6.09 4.79 -0.43
N GLY A 193 7.09 5.66 -0.31
CA GLY A 193 8.44 5.45 -0.84
C GLY A 193 9.45 4.89 0.15
N VAL A 194 9.03 4.13 1.16
CA VAL A 194 9.93 3.74 2.26
C VAL A 194 11.05 2.79 1.85
N GLU A 195 10.80 1.91 0.87
CA GLU A 195 11.79 0.94 0.38
C GLU A 195 12.63 1.46 -0.79
N ASN A 196 12.22 2.58 -1.40
CA ASN A 196 12.96 3.15 -2.52
C ASN A 196 14.14 3.97 -2.03
N SER A 197 15.33 3.62 -2.53
CA SER A 197 16.52 4.47 -2.40
C SER A 197 16.42 5.74 -3.25
N GLU A 198 15.63 5.69 -4.33
CA GLU A 198 15.29 6.84 -5.16
C GLU A 198 14.17 7.67 -4.53
N GLU A 199 14.24 8.99 -4.69
CA GLU A 199 13.22 9.91 -4.19
C GLU A 199 11.90 9.66 -4.94
N LEU A 200 10.96 8.95 -4.28
CA LEU A 200 9.60 8.80 -4.80
C LEU A 200 9.02 10.20 -5.02
N THR A 201 8.41 10.42 -6.18
CA THR A 201 7.77 11.70 -6.50
C THR A 201 6.26 11.56 -6.50
N GLN A 202 5.54 12.68 -6.33
CA GLN A 202 4.09 12.68 -6.46
C GLN A 202 3.64 12.22 -7.87
N GLN A 203 4.45 12.50 -8.90
CA GLN A 203 4.17 12.06 -10.26
C GLN A 203 4.19 10.53 -10.37
N MET A 204 5.09 9.85 -9.66
CA MET A 204 5.13 8.37 -9.67
C MET A 204 3.85 7.77 -9.09
N ILE A 205 3.25 8.37 -8.06
CA ILE A 205 1.95 7.93 -7.53
C ILE A 205 0.84 8.21 -8.55
N GLN A 206 0.85 9.38 -9.19
CA GLN A 206 -0.13 9.73 -10.23
C GLN A 206 -0.05 8.80 -11.44
N ASP A 207 1.15 8.38 -11.83
CA ASP A 207 1.40 7.48 -12.96
C ASP A 207 0.84 6.07 -12.71
N MET A 208 0.56 5.71 -11.45
CA MET A 208 -0.17 4.47 -11.11
C MET A 208 -1.66 4.56 -11.46
N ILE A 209 -2.22 5.74 -11.67
CA ILE A 209 -3.64 5.94 -11.96
C ILE A 209 -3.84 5.95 -13.47
N GLU A 210 -4.87 5.24 -13.94
CA GLU A 210 -5.26 5.26 -15.35
C GLU A 210 -5.50 6.72 -15.80
N PRO A 211 -4.90 7.19 -16.92
CA PRO A 211 -4.96 8.60 -17.32
C PRO A 211 -6.38 9.19 -17.39
N GLY A 212 -7.35 8.40 -17.88
CA GLY A 212 -8.75 8.83 -17.98
C GLY A 212 -9.46 8.95 -16.63
N MET A 213 -9.05 8.19 -15.61
CA MET A 213 -9.54 8.36 -14.24
C MET A 213 -8.89 9.60 -13.59
N TRP A 214 -7.58 9.76 -13.77
CA TRP A 214 -6.85 10.90 -13.22
C TRP A 214 -7.35 12.23 -13.78
N GLU A 215 -7.60 12.33 -15.09
CA GLU A 215 -8.13 13.55 -15.70
C GLU A 215 -9.45 14.01 -15.06
N LYS A 216 -10.31 13.06 -14.66
CA LYS A 216 -11.58 13.35 -13.98
C LYS A 216 -11.40 13.71 -12.50
N ALA A 217 -10.47 13.05 -11.80
CA ALA A 217 -10.24 13.23 -10.37
C ALA A 217 -9.36 14.45 -10.04
N ARG A 218 -8.42 14.82 -10.92
CA ARG A 218 -7.40 15.84 -10.68
C ARG A 218 -7.95 17.19 -10.19
N PRO A 219 -8.98 17.80 -10.80
CA PRO A 219 -9.48 19.10 -10.32
C PRO A 219 -9.95 19.07 -8.86
N TYR A 220 -10.48 17.93 -8.42
CA TYR A 220 -10.99 17.71 -7.08
C TYR A 220 -9.87 17.42 -6.10
N TYR A 221 -8.90 16.60 -6.51
CA TYR A 221 -7.69 16.38 -5.71
C TYR A 221 -6.92 17.69 -5.49
N ASP A 222 -6.73 18.50 -6.52
CA ASP A 222 -6.05 19.80 -6.42
C ASP A 222 -6.81 20.75 -5.48
N ALA A 223 -8.16 20.75 -5.52
CA ALA A 223 -8.98 21.52 -4.60
C ALA A 223 -8.91 21.03 -3.14
N ALA A 224 -8.94 19.71 -2.94
CA ALA A 224 -8.78 19.08 -1.62
C ALA A 224 -7.41 19.41 -1.01
N LYS A 225 -6.35 19.28 -1.83
CA LYS A 225 -4.99 19.64 -1.44
C LYS A 225 -4.86 21.12 -1.12
N ALA A 226 -5.44 22.01 -1.90
CA ALA A 226 -5.41 23.45 -1.63
C ALA A 226 -6.10 23.81 -0.31
N LEU A 227 -7.21 23.15 0.04
CA LEU A 227 -7.87 23.33 1.35
C LEU A 227 -6.95 22.88 2.49
N PHE A 228 -6.25 21.76 2.31
CA PHE A 228 -5.32 21.21 3.29
C PHE A 228 -4.07 22.07 3.46
N ASP A 229 -3.51 22.61 2.37
CA ASP A 229 -2.34 23.49 2.41
C ASP A 229 -2.71 24.88 2.97
N SER A 230 -3.92 25.36 2.68
CA SER A 230 -4.39 26.66 3.21
C SER A 230 -4.69 26.62 4.71
N SER A 231 -4.97 25.44 5.28
CA SER A 231 -5.21 25.28 6.72
C SER A 231 -3.93 25.30 7.57
N SER A 232 -2.74 25.43 6.96
CA SER A 232 -1.46 25.45 7.69
C SER A 232 -0.94 26.86 7.99
N SER A 233 -1.75 27.91 7.81
CA SER A 233 -1.37 29.26 8.25
C SER A 233 -1.54 29.39 9.76
N ASP A 234 -0.44 29.70 10.45
CA ASP A 234 -0.14 29.58 11.89
C ASP A 234 -1.04 30.30 12.92
N ASP A 235 -2.24 30.76 12.56
CA ASP A 235 -3.03 31.69 13.40
C ASP A 235 -4.27 31.10 14.12
N ASP A 236 -4.57 29.79 14.02
CA ASP A 236 -5.77 29.20 14.67
C ASP A 236 -5.42 27.98 15.56
N GLU A 237 -5.00 28.27 16.80
CA GLU A 237 -4.48 27.35 17.84
C GLU A 237 -5.45 26.26 18.38
N GLY A 238 -6.53 25.89 17.69
CA GLY A 238 -7.55 25.04 18.34
C GLY A 238 -8.38 24.11 17.49
N ARG A 239 -8.29 24.14 16.16
CA ARG A 239 -9.03 23.18 15.32
C ARG A 239 -8.11 22.06 14.89
N SER A 240 -8.30 20.90 15.51
CA SER A 240 -7.74 19.63 15.04
C SER A 240 -8.00 19.52 13.54
N ARG A 241 -6.93 19.42 12.75
CA ARG A 241 -6.98 19.28 11.30
C ARG A 241 -7.75 17.99 11.01
N GLY A 242 -9.04 18.11 10.70
CA GLY A 242 -9.90 16.96 10.46
C GLY A 242 -9.36 16.16 9.29
N ASP A 243 -9.33 14.84 9.43
CA ASP A 243 -9.04 13.94 8.33
C ASP A 243 -10.09 14.11 7.23
N ILE A 244 -9.65 14.20 5.97
CA ILE A 244 -10.50 14.50 4.82
C ILE A 244 -11.63 13.46 4.66
N PHE A 245 -11.41 12.25 5.16
CA PHE A 245 -12.38 11.15 5.11
C PHE A 245 -13.42 11.23 6.24
N SER A 246 -13.07 11.81 7.39
CA SER A 246 -13.88 11.80 8.61
C SER A 246 -15.12 12.71 8.58
N GLU A 247 -15.12 13.78 7.78
CA GLU A 247 -16.26 14.72 7.72
C GLU A 247 -17.26 14.42 6.60
N SER A 248 -17.02 13.37 5.81
CA SER A 248 -17.83 13.06 4.65
C SER A 248 -19.15 12.39 5.02
N LYS A 249 -20.28 13.05 4.73
CA LYS A 249 -21.60 12.42 4.84
C LYS A 249 -22.02 11.89 3.48
N SER A 250 -22.79 10.80 3.44
CA SER A 250 -23.38 10.27 2.20
C SER A 250 -24.19 11.33 1.44
N SER A 251 -24.77 12.32 2.14
CA SER A 251 -25.46 13.46 1.54
C SER A 251 -24.54 14.41 0.76
N ASP A 252 -23.25 14.44 1.04
CA ASP A 252 -22.29 15.35 0.42
C ASP A 252 -21.90 14.90 -0.99
N VAL A 253 -22.04 13.61 -1.29
CA VAL A 253 -21.85 13.02 -2.63
C VAL A 253 -22.89 13.57 -3.62
N TYR A 254 -24.12 13.82 -3.16
CA TYR A 254 -25.26 14.21 -4.01
C TYR A 254 -25.46 15.73 -4.15
N ASN A 255 -24.70 16.55 -3.43
CA ASN A 255 -24.79 17.99 -3.60
C ASN A 255 -23.90 18.42 -4.78
N PRO A 256 -24.46 18.74 -5.97
CA PRO A 256 -23.65 19.16 -7.10
C PRO A 256 -22.93 20.44 -6.72
N ARG A 257 -21.64 20.31 -6.40
CA ARG A 257 -20.80 21.48 -6.12
C ARG A 257 -20.73 22.28 -7.41
N MET A 258 -20.97 23.59 -7.32
CA MET A 258 -20.79 24.45 -8.48
C MET A 258 -19.31 24.50 -8.82
N VAL A 259 -18.95 24.05 -10.02
CA VAL A 259 -17.59 24.14 -10.55
C VAL A 259 -17.57 25.28 -11.56
N LEU A 260 -16.53 26.10 -11.50
CA LEU A 260 -16.30 27.14 -12.51
C LEU A 260 -15.72 26.47 -13.75
N THR A 261 -16.42 26.58 -14.88
CA THR A 261 -15.87 26.23 -16.20
C THR A 261 -14.66 27.09 -16.54
N GLU A 262 -13.91 26.72 -17.58
CA GLU A 262 -12.82 27.55 -18.13
C GLU A 262 -13.26 28.98 -18.50
N ASN A 263 -14.56 29.18 -18.75
CA ASN A 263 -15.16 30.49 -19.02
C ASN A 263 -15.64 31.22 -17.75
N GLY A 264 -15.36 30.71 -16.56
CA GLY A 264 -15.80 31.26 -15.28
C GLY A 264 -17.29 31.06 -14.97
N ALA A 265 -18.02 30.29 -15.77
CA ALA A 265 -19.43 30.00 -15.48
C ALA A 265 -19.54 28.90 -14.41
N ALA A 266 -20.29 29.17 -13.35
CA ALA A 266 -20.61 28.20 -12.33
C ALA A 266 -21.65 27.22 -12.86
N ILE A 267 -21.25 25.97 -13.10
CA ILE A 267 -22.14 24.90 -13.54
C ILE A 267 -22.29 23.85 -12.42
N PRO A 268 -23.47 23.25 -12.25
CA PRO A 268 -23.64 22.11 -11.36
C PRO A 268 -22.71 20.99 -11.82
N ASN A 269 -21.84 20.53 -10.94
CA ASN A 269 -20.97 19.41 -11.24
C ASN A 269 -21.79 18.11 -11.31
N GLN A 270 -22.22 17.75 -12.52
CA GLN A 270 -22.94 16.50 -12.76
C GLN A 270 -22.01 15.33 -13.06
N SER A 271 -20.71 15.58 -13.29
CA SER A 271 -19.81 14.58 -13.87
C SER A 271 -18.48 14.35 -13.13
N GLY A 272 -18.14 15.18 -12.16
CA GLY A 272 -16.85 15.12 -11.49
C GLY A 272 -16.90 14.45 -10.13
N TRP A 273 -15.76 13.93 -9.71
CA TRP A 273 -15.59 13.15 -8.50
C TRP A 273 -15.81 14.02 -7.26
N PRO A 274 -16.48 13.55 -6.20
CA PRO A 274 -16.43 14.28 -4.94
C PRO A 274 -14.99 14.25 -4.37
N LEU A 275 -14.66 15.24 -3.52
CA LEU A 275 -13.28 15.47 -3.06
C LEU A 275 -12.68 14.25 -2.36
N VAL A 276 -13.53 13.52 -1.64
CA VAL A 276 -13.19 12.36 -0.83
C VAL A 276 -12.73 11.24 -1.75
N GLU A 277 -13.51 10.90 -2.77
CA GLU A 277 -13.22 9.86 -3.76
C GLU A 277 -11.97 10.19 -4.58
N ALA A 278 -11.74 11.47 -4.90
CA ALA A 278 -10.52 11.89 -5.57
C ALA A 278 -9.27 11.70 -4.69
N ALA A 279 -9.39 11.97 -3.38
CA ALA A 279 -8.33 11.68 -2.41
C ALA A 279 -8.15 10.16 -2.21
N MET A 280 -9.24 9.40 -2.11
CA MET A 280 -9.20 7.93 -2.02
C MET A 280 -8.48 7.31 -3.22
N LEU A 281 -8.70 7.83 -4.42
CA LEU A 281 -8.02 7.35 -5.64
C LEU A 281 -6.50 7.49 -5.52
N VAL A 282 -6.03 8.65 -5.06
CA VAL A 282 -4.59 8.90 -4.87
C VAL A 282 -4.03 8.06 -3.73
N ALA A 283 -4.79 7.88 -2.64
CA ALA A 283 -4.39 7.00 -1.54
C ALA A 283 -4.28 5.54 -2.00
N CYS A 284 -5.25 5.03 -2.78
CA CYS A 284 -5.21 3.67 -3.35
C CYS A 284 -4.02 3.48 -4.31
N ALA A 285 -3.66 4.52 -5.06
CA ALA A 285 -2.45 4.53 -5.88
C ALA A 285 -1.18 4.48 -5.00
N GLY A 286 -1.17 5.21 -3.90
CA GLY A 286 -0.12 5.16 -2.88
C GLY A 286 0.02 3.78 -2.25
N ILE A 287 -1.09 3.13 -1.86
CA ILE A 287 -1.10 1.76 -1.33
C ILE A 287 -0.54 0.79 -2.37
N THR A 288 -1.03 0.86 -3.61
CA THR A 288 -0.53 0.01 -4.71
C THR A 288 0.99 0.15 -4.86
N ARG A 289 1.50 1.39 -4.90
CA ARG A 289 2.92 1.64 -5.03
C ARG A 289 3.71 1.08 -3.84
N PHE A 290 3.26 1.38 -2.62
CA PHE A 290 3.85 0.87 -1.38
C PHE A 290 3.95 -0.66 -1.36
N CYS A 291 2.87 -1.35 -1.76
CA CYS A 291 2.84 -2.80 -1.82
C CYS A 291 3.81 -3.36 -2.87
N LEU A 292 3.87 -2.77 -4.07
CA LEU A 292 4.80 -3.21 -5.10
C LEU A 292 6.27 -2.98 -4.70
N ASP A 293 6.57 -1.83 -4.09
CA ASP A 293 7.90 -1.54 -3.56
C ASP A 293 8.29 -2.51 -2.43
N THR A 294 7.33 -2.85 -1.56
CA THR A 294 7.52 -3.86 -0.52
C THR A 294 7.81 -5.23 -1.13
N PHE A 295 7.09 -5.61 -2.19
CA PHE A 295 7.36 -6.84 -2.96
C PHE A 295 8.79 -6.85 -3.48
N ASP A 296 9.18 -5.81 -4.24
CA ASP A 296 10.51 -5.70 -4.84
C ASP A 296 11.62 -5.82 -3.79
N ALA A 297 11.50 -5.09 -2.68
CA ALA A 297 12.48 -5.10 -1.61
C ALA A 297 12.64 -6.48 -0.94
N GLN A 298 11.53 -7.17 -0.67
CA GLN A 298 11.57 -8.49 -0.04
C GLN A 298 12.16 -9.56 -0.98
N PHE A 299 11.85 -9.50 -2.28
CA PHE A 299 12.46 -10.42 -3.25
C PHE A 299 13.94 -10.13 -3.46
N ASP A 300 14.35 -8.86 -3.46
CA ASP A 300 15.75 -8.48 -3.55
C ASP A 300 16.57 -8.98 -2.36
N GLU A 301 16.04 -8.82 -1.16
CA GLU A 301 16.64 -9.35 0.07
C GLU A 301 16.72 -10.89 0.03
N ALA A 302 15.63 -11.57 -0.34
CA ALA A 302 15.62 -13.03 -0.44
C ALA A 302 16.63 -13.55 -1.48
N PHE A 303 16.80 -12.85 -2.61
CA PHE A 303 17.79 -13.21 -3.62
C PHE A 303 19.22 -12.98 -3.13
N ALA A 304 19.48 -11.87 -2.42
CA ALA A 304 20.76 -11.61 -1.78
C ALA A 304 21.11 -12.69 -0.73
N GLN A 305 20.13 -13.15 0.06
CA GLN A 305 20.32 -14.24 1.02
C GLN A 305 20.63 -15.58 0.33
N LEU A 306 19.98 -15.88 -0.80
CA LEU A 306 20.31 -17.07 -1.59
C LEU A 306 21.75 -17.01 -2.13
N LEU A 307 22.17 -15.85 -2.65
CA LEU A 307 23.54 -15.62 -3.09
C LEU A 307 24.53 -15.80 -1.94
N GLY A 308 24.26 -15.21 -0.77
CA GLY A 308 25.09 -15.37 0.42
C GLY A 308 25.14 -16.80 0.93
N THR A 309 24.07 -17.58 0.78
CA THR A 309 24.03 -18.98 1.21
C THR A 309 24.83 -19.89 0.28
N HIS A 310 24.73 -19.69 -1.04
CA HIS A 310 25.37 -20.55 -2.03
C HIS A 310 26.78 -20.12 -2.42
N PHE A 311 27.09 -18.83 -2.34
CA PHE A 311 28.35 -18.23 -2.77
C PHE A 311 28.86 -17.24 -1.72
N TYR A 312 29.51 -17.74 -0.66
CA TYR A 312 30.09 -16.92 0.40
C TYR A 312 31.62 -16.91 0.42
N ARG A 313 32.26 -17.69 -0.46
CA ARG A 313 33.72 -17.81 -0.57
C ARG A 313 34.23 -17.58 -2.00
N LEU A 314 35.47 -17.13 -2.14
CA LEU A 314 36.11 -16.92 -3.46
C LEU A 314 36.24 -18.21 -4.28
N ASP A 315 36.48 -19.35 -3.64
CA ASP A 315 36.62 -20.64 -4.31
C ASP A 315 35.30 -21.18 -4.89
N GLN A 316 34.17 -20.57 -4.48
CA GLN A 316 32.83 -20.87 -4.99
C GLN A 316 32.43 -19.98 -6.17
N ILE A 317 33.26 -19.02 -6.58
CA ILE A 317 32.98 -18.18 -7.74
C ILE A 317 33.11 -19.04 -9.01
N ILE A 318 31.97 -19.36 -9.60
CA ILE A 318 31.82 -20.08 -10.86
C ILE A 318 31.42 -19.11 -11.98
N SER A 319 31.13 -19.63 -13.19
CA SER A 319 30.57 -18.78 -14.24
C SER A 319 29.19 -18.24 -13.81
N VAL A 320 28.80 -17.06 -14.29
CA VAL A 320 27.51 -16.45 -13.92
C VAL A 320 26.34 -17.34 -14.35
N ASP A 321 26.47 -18.01 -15.49
CA ASP A 321 25.44 -18.94 -16.00
C ASP A 321 25.31 -20.17 -15.10
N ASP A 322 26.43 -20.77 -14.67
CA ASP A 322 26.40 -21.92 -13.73
C ASP A 322 25.82 -21.52 -12.37
N ALA A 323 26.11 -20.29 -11.92
CA ALA A 323 25.54 -19.74 -10.68
C ALA A 323 24.03 -19.53 -10.80
N ASP A 324 23.53 -18.98 -11.92
CA ASP A 324 22.09 -18.84 -12.15
C ASP A 324 21.38 -20.20 -12.15
N ASP A 325 21.95 -21.20 -12.85
CA ASP A 325 21.41 -22.54 -12.88
C ASP A 325 21.35 -23.18 -11.48
N GLN A 326 22.40 -23.01 -10.67
CA GLN A 326 22.43 -23.50 -9.29
C GLN A 326 21.36 -22.83 -8.41
N LEU A 327 21.21 -21.50 -8.49
CA LEU A 327 20.20 -20.77 -7.71
C LEU A 327 18.78 -21.17 -8.11
N ARG A 328 18.54 -21.38 -9.41
CA ARG A 328 17.23 -21.81 -9.92
C ARG A 328 16.86 -23.22 -9.48
N LEU A 329 17.83 -24.12 -9.32
CA LEU A 329 17.59 -25.45 -8.75
C LEU A 329 17.25 -25.38 -7.26
N GLY A 330 17.78 -24.40 -6.53
CA GLY A 330 17.57 -24.23 -5.09
C GLY A 330 16.27 -23.51 -4.72
N SER A 331 15.86 -22.50 -5.49
CA SER A 331 14.70 -21.66 -5.16
C SER A 331 14.05 -21.02 -6.39
N LEU A 332 13.15 -21.76 -7.05
CA LEU A 332 12.39 -21.25 -8.20
C LEU A 332 11.45 -20.11 -7.83
N SER A 333 10.96 -20.06 -6.59
CA SER A 333 10.07 -18.98 -6.12
C SER A 333 10.77 -17.63 -6.20
N VAL A 334 11.96 -17.50 -5.60
CA VAL A 334 12.70 -16.24 -5.57
C VAL A 334 13.33 -15.93 -6.94
N THR A 335 13.96 -16.91 -7.59
CA THR A 335 14.62 -16.70 -8.89
C THR A 335 13.63 -16.45 -10.04
N GLY A 336 12.39 -16.95 -9.92
CA GLY A 336 11.34 -16.74 -10.91
C GLY A 336 10.81 -15.30 -10.98
N TYR A 337 10.98 -14.53 -9.90
CA TYR A 337 10.56 -13.12 -9.83
C TYR A 337 11.36 -12.24 -10.80
N PHE A 338 12.67 -12.44 -10.84
CA PHE A 338 13.59 -11.65 -11.63
C PHE A 338 13.72 -12.17 -13.07
N SER A 339 13.87 -11.26 -14.02
CA SER A 339 14.27 -11.62 -15.38
C SER A 339 15.69 -12.20 -15.41
N PRO A 340 16.06 -12.99 -16.44
CA PRO A 340 17.42 -13.52 -16.57
C PRO A 340 18.51 -12.44 -16.56
N LYS A 341 18.21 -11.25 -17.10
CA LYS A 341 19.13 -10.11 -17.11
C LYS A 341 19.35 -9.54 -15.72
N GLU A 342 18.28 -9.42 -14.93
CA GLU A 342 18.30 -8.93 -13.56
C GLU A 342 19.05 -9.88 -12.62
N ARG A 343 18.82 -11.20 -12.76
CA ARG A 343 19.57 -12.20 -12.01
C ARG A 343 21.06 -12.16 -12.34
N HIS A 344 21.40 -12.15 -13.63
CA HIS A 344 22.79 -12.03 -14.08
C HIS A 344 23.46 -10.78 -13.49
N ALA A 345 22.81 -9.62 -13.54
CA ALA A 345 23.35 -8.38 -12.97
C ALA A 345 23.58 -8.50 -11.44
N ARG A 346 22.64 -9.08 -10.70
CA ARG A 346 22.75 -9.30 -9.24
C ARG A 346 23.87 -10.28 -8.89
N ILE A 347 24.01 -11.38 -9.63
CA ILE A 347 25.09 -12.36 -9.44
C ILE A 347 26.45 -11.70 -9.69
N VAL A 348 26.60 -10.95 -10.78
CA VAL A 348 27.84 -10.22 -11.09
C VAL A 348 28.20 -9.26 -9.97
N ARG A 349 27.24 -8.43 -9.54
CA ARG A 349 27.45 -7.48 -8.43
C ARG A 349 27.93 -8.19 -7.16
N HIS A 350 27.27 -9.29 -6.79
CA HIS A 350 27.65 -10.08 -5.61
C HIS A 350 29.07 -10.68 -5.73
N PHE A 351 29.44 -11.19 -6.90
CA PHE A 351 30.80 -11.70 -7.13
C PHE A 351 31.87 -10.61 -7.08
N GLU A 352 31.56 -9.40 -7.56
CA GLU A 352 32.45 -8.25 -7.45
C GLU A 352 32.62 -7.82 -5.98
N GLU A 353 31.53 -7.74 -5.21
CA GLU A 353 31.55 -7.43 -3.78
C GLU A 353 32.36 -8.45 -2.98
N LEU A 354 32.21 -9.74 -3.28
CA LEU A 354 33.03 -10.80 -2.68
C LEU A 354 34.52 -10.62 -3.00
N ARG A 355 34.87 -10.37 -4.27
CA ARG A 355 36.28 -10.14 -4.66
C ARG A 355 36.88 -8.96 -3.91
N SER A 356 36.17 -7.83 -3.86
CA SER A 356 36.65 -6.65 -3.13
C SER A 356 36.85 -6.90 -1.64
N LYS A 357 35.95 -7.67 -1.00
CA LYS A 357 36.06 -8.00 0.43
C LYS A 357 37.33 -8.80 0.77
N PHE A 358 37.70 -9.76 -0.08
CA PHE A 358 38.88 -10.59 0.14
C PHE A 358 40.20 -9.99 -0.38
N GLU A 359 40.16 -8.96 -1.22
CA GLU A 359 41.36 -8.19 -1.60
C GLU A 359 41.84 -7.26 -0.48
N THR A 360 40.93 -6.88 0.44
CA THR A 360 41.24 -6.01 1.58
C THR A 360 41.74 -6.74 2.82
N GLU A 361 41.61 -8.07 2.87
CA GLU A 361 42.08 -8.95 3.94
C GLU A 361 43.47 -9.53 3.62
#